data_AF-D4CNR1-F1
#
_entry.id   AF-D4CNR1-F1
#
_cell.length_a   1.000
_cell.length_b   1.000
_cell.length_c   1.000
_cell.angle_alpha   90.00
_cell.angle_beta   90.00
_cell.angle_gamma   90.00
#
_symmetry.space_group_name_H-M   'P 1'
#
loop_
_entity.id
_entity.type
_entity.pdbx_description
1 polymer ?
#
loop_
_entity_poly.entity_id
_entity_poly.type
_entity_poly.pdbx_seq_one_letter_code
_entity_poly.pdbx_strand_id
1 'polypeptide(L)'
;MKLNKITVTIGLLLLIVIGWNRTVAERNKTRAAYENYLGTAADYMKRGLYQKAGEEYKSAAKLKPSEEVYTGLLNACKAAYEENQRTYSTYLDAAREAATAYSGNADFAMQLAKLLVVKEDYSSACYYLKKAKERGASGEDFEQLLLEIRYIFDTDWRSYRNFRSAVNGFYEVYDEEGWTYLSDNGDETDFKKLSFAGPVGESGIRLIGEDNALRISDGKHVTQGILEGDAPTEVGVYSEKLFPARVDERVSYYGVMGDKAFGDYENAGSFTDGKAAVSDSEGWRLIDTTGKTVSEGSYEEIRLNLDGSWIKKGVMLAKQDGKYHLYNQKEKMIGDFSADDVDVITSDGVFAFMQDDKWGFADTKGNVLIAPEYEGAKSFSNQIAAVASDGKWGFIDMDNKLVIRYQFLSADYFSPSGLCMVETGQKLWQFIRRKVTE
;
A
#
# COMPACT_ATOMS: atom_id res chain seq x y z
N MET A 1 -16.97 38.20 -74.84
CA MET A 1 -16.93 37.53 -73.52
C MET A 1 -15.60 36.81 -73.18
N LYS A 2 -14.48 37.03 -73.91
CA LYS A 2 -13.17 36.38 -73.62
C LYS A 2 -12.20 37.24 -72.80
N LEU A 3 -12.32 38.57 -72.84
CA LEU A 3 -11.40 39.48 -72.14
C LEU A 3 -11.57 39.47 -70.60
N ASN A 4 -12.78 39.26 -70.07
CA ASN A 4 -13.06 39.23 -68.63
C ASN A 4 -12.54 37.99 -67.90
N LYS A 5 -12.31 36.86 -68.59
CA LYS A 5 -11.76 35.66 -67.93
C LYS A 5 -10.25 35.82 -67.69
N ILE A 6 -9.52 36.41 -68.64
CA ILE A 6 -8.05 36.55 -68.56
C ILE A 6 -7.66 37.54 -67.45
N THR A 7 -8.33 38.69 -67.33
CA THR A 7 -8.06 39.67 -66.27
C THR A 7 -8.39 39.14 -64.87
N VAL A 8 -9.48 38.38 -64.72
CA VAL A 8 -9.83 37.73 -63.44
C VAL A 8 -8.80 36.66 -63.06
N THR A 9 -8.31 35.86 -64.03
CA THR A 9 -7.25 34.87 -63.78
C THR A 9 -5.92 35.51 -63.42
N ILE A 10 -5.52 36.60 -64.08
CA ILE A 10 -4.29 37.35 -63.75
C ILE A 10 -4.40 37.99 -62.36
N GLY A 11 -5.57 38.55 -62.01
CA GLY A 11 -5.82 39.10 -60.68
C GLY A 11 -5.74 38.05 -59.57
N LEU A 12 -6.26 36.84 -59.80
CA LEU A 12 -6.16 35.71 -58.87
C LEU A 12 -4.70 35.22 -58.71
N LEU A 13 -3.94 35.12 -59.79
CA LEU A 13 -2.52 34.76 -59.73
C LEU A 13 -1.69 35.79 -58.97
N LEU A 14 -1.96 37.09 -59.17
CA LEU A 14 -1.32 38.16 -58.41
C LEU A 14 -1.65 38.09 -56.92
N LEU A 15 -2.91 37.81 -56.55
CA LEU A 15 -3.30 37.63 -55.14
C LEU A 15 -2.64 36.40 -54.51
N ILE A 16 -2.47 35.31 -55.26
CA ILE A 16 -1.74 34.11 -54.80
C ILE A 16 -0.26 34.43 -54.59
N VAL A 17 0.37 35.17 -55.50
CA VAL A 17 1.79 35.57 -55.39
C VAL A 17 2.02 36.55 -54.24
N ILE A 18 1.15 37.54 -54.08
CA ILE A 18 1.20 38.50 -52.95
C ILE A 18 0.94 37.76 -51.62
N GLY A 19 -0.02 36.84 -51.61
CA GLY A 19 -0.28 35.95 -50.48
C GLY A 19 0.95 35.13 -50.11
N TRP A 20 1.57 34.44 -51.08
CA TRP A 20 2.80 33.67 -50.89
C TRP A 20 3.96 34.53 -50.39
N ASN A 21 4.20 35.70 -50.99
CA ASN A 21 5.26 36.60 -50.55
C ASN A 21 5.05 37.08 -49.11
N ARG A 22 3.81 37.37 -48.71
CA ARG A 22 3.48 37.76 -47.34
C ARG A 22 3.68 36.60 -46.36
N THR A 23 3.24 35.40 -46.71
CA THR A 23 3.43 34.19 -45.89
C THR A 23 4.90 33.81 -45.75
N VAL A 24 5.71 33.94 -46.81
CA VAL A 24 7.16 33.69 -46.78
C VAL A 24 7.88 34.74 -45.95
N ALA A 25 7.52 36.03 -46.09
CA ALA A 25 8.11 37.11 -45.30
C ALA A 25 7.80 36.97 -43.80
N GLU A 26 6.58 36.59 -43.43
CA GLU A 26 6.21 36.31 -42.04
C GLU A 26 6.95 35.08 -41.49
N ARG A 27 7.03 33.97 -42.23
CA ARG A 27 7.81 32.79 -41.83
C ARG A 27 9.29 33.10 -41.60
N ASN A 28 9.90 33.92 -42.46
CA ASN A 28 11.31 34.32 -42.32
C ASN A 28 11.54 35.17 -41.07
N LYS A 29 10.62 36.10 -40.76
CA LYS A 29 10.69 36.91 -39.52
C LYS A 29 10.54 36.03 -38.27
N THR A 30 9.60 35.10 -38.26
CA THR A 30 9.41 34.16 -37.14
C THR A 30 10.64 33.28 -36.93
N ARG A 31 11.25 32.78 -38.01
CA ARG A 31 12.48 31.98 -37.93
C ARG A 31 13.65 32.77 -37.37
N ALA A 32 13.87 33.99 -37.85
CA ALA A 32 14.96 34.84 -37.35
C ALA A 32 14.79 35.18 -35.86
N ALA A 33 13.56 35.47 -35.43
CA ALA A 33 13.26 35.71 -34.01
C ALA A 33 13.51 34.47 -33.14
N TYR A 34 13.11 33.29 -33.62
CA TYR A 34 13.35 32.01 -32.95
C TYR A 34 14.86 31.72 -32.78
N GLU A 35 15.64 31.85 -33.85
CA GLU A 35 17.10 31.64 -33.80
C GLU A 35 17.79 32.66 -32.88
N ASN A 36 17.32 33.91 -32.86
CA ASN A 36 17.83 34.94 -31.96
C ASN A 36 17.55 34.62 -30.47
N TYR A 37 16.34 34.17 -30.16
CA TYR A 37 16.00 33.76 -28.79
C TYR A 37 16.86 32.59 -28.32
N LEU A 38 17.07 31.57 -29.15
CA LEU A 38 17.96 30.45 -28.80
C LEU A 38 19.41 30.87 -28.60
N GLY A 39 19.94 31.72 -29.49
CA GLY A 39 21.30 32.24 -29.36
C GLY A 39 21.49 33.04 -28.08
N THR A 40 20.51 33.90 -27.75
CA THR A 40 20.52 34.72 -26.54
C THR A 40 20.40 33.86 -25.28
N ALA A 41 19.50 32.87 -25.28
CA ALA A 41 19.34 31.92 -24.18
C ALA A 41 20.67 31.18 -23.90
N ALA A 42 21.36 30.72 -24.95
CA ALA A 42 22.63 30.04 -24.82
C ALA A 42 23.76 30.95 -24.29
N ASP A 43 23.80 32.22 -24.68
CA ASP A 43 24.74 33.21 -24.08
C ASP A 43 24.46 33.41 -22.59
N TYR A 44 23.19 33.59 -22.23
CA TYR A 44 22.78 33.72 -20.84
C TYR A 44 23.12 32.49 -20.00
N MET A 45 22.91 31.28 -20.52
CA MET A 45 23.32 30.03 -19.86
C MET A 45 24.83 30.03 -19.56
N LYS A 46 25.68 30.37 -20.54
CA LYS A 46 27.14 30.42 -20.37
C LYS A 46 27.60 31.44 -19.33
N ARG A 47 26.81 32.48 -19.10
CA ARG A 47 27.12 33.58 -18.19
C ARG A 47 26.49 33.42 -16.80
N GLY A 48 25.81 32.30 -16.54
CA GLY A 48 25.09 32.06 -15.28
C GLY A 48 23.81 32.89 -15.11
N LEU A 49 23.27 33.45 -16.20
CA LEU A 49 22.06 34.28 -16.17
C LEU A 49 20.80 33.42 -16.40
N TYR A 50 20.60 32.41 -15.56
CA TYR A 50 19.66 31.31 -15.83
C TYR A 50 18.19 31.73 -15.94
N GLN A 51 17.72 32.67 -15.11
CA GLN A 51 16.33 33.17 -15.20
C GLN A 51 16.09 33.85 -16.56
N LYS A 52 17.04 34.66 -17.03
CA LYS A 52 16.96 35.30 -18.35
C LYS A 52 17.01 34.27 -19.46
N ALA A 53 17.87 33.26 -19.35
CA ALA A 53 17.90 32.16 -20.31
C ALA A 53 16.54 31.44 -20.40
N GLY A 54 15.88 31.20 -19.27
CA GLY A 54 14.54 30.62 -19.22
C GLY A 54 13.48 31.48 -19.93
N GLU A 55 13.52 32.80 -19.76
CA GLU A 55 12.60 33.73 -20.46
C GLU A 55 12.79 33.69 -21.99
N GLU A 56 14.05 33.61 -22.45
CA GLU A 56 14.37 33.51 -23.87
C GLU A 56 13.94 32.16 -24.45
N TYR A 57 14.20 31.04 -23.76
CA TYR A 57 13.70 29.72 -24.17
C TYR A 57 12.17 29.67 -24.20
N LYS A 58 11.48 30.29 -23.23
CA LYS A 58 10.02 30.38 -23.22
C LYS A 58 9.50 31.21 -24.40
N SER A 59 10.23 32.26 -24.79
CA SER A 59 9.91 33.05 -25.99
C SER A 59 10.13 32.26 -27.27
N ALA A 60 11.19 31.46 -27.36
CA ALA A 60 11.42 30.52 -28.46
C ALA A 60 10.30 29.46 -28.54
N ALA A 61 9.89 28.88 -27.41
CA ALA A 61 8.86 27.84 -27.33
C ALA A 61 7.50 28.34 -27.86
N LYS A 62 7.15 29.61 -27.59
CA LYS A 62 5.93 30.25 -28.14
C LYS A 62 5.92 30.36 -29.66
N LEU A 63 7.09 30.49 -30.29
CA LEU A 63 7.20 30.61 -31.74
C LEU A 63 7.22 29.24 -32.42
N LYS A 64 8.02 28.32 -31.88
CA LYS A 64 8.19 26.97 -32.41
C LYS A 64 8.53 26.02 -31.26
N PRO A 65 7.53 25.36 -30.66
CA PRO A 65 7.80 24.41 -29.59
C PRO A 65 8.55 23.19 -30.18
N SER A 66 9.58 22.73 -29.47
CA SER A 66 10.26 21.45 -29.73
C SER A 66 10.77 20.85 -28.43
N GLU A 67 11.03 19.54 -28.41
CA GLU A 67 11.68 18.88 -27.26
C GLU A 67 13.03 19.53 -26.92
N GLU A 68 13.80 19.94 -27.92
CA GLU A 68 15.08 20.63 -27.73
C GLU A 68 14.90 21.98 -27.01
N VAL A 69 13.89 22.76 -27.38
CA VAL A 69 13.60 24.06 -26.75
C VAL A 69 13.14 23.87 -25.31
N TYR A 70 12.24 22.92 -25.05
CA TYR A 70 11.80 22.63 -23.68
C TYR A 70 12.91 22.01 -22.84
N THR A 71 13.81 21.23 -23.42
CA THR A 71 15.01 20.75 -22.73
C THR A 71 15.89 21.92 -22.29
N GLY A 72 16.13 22.89 -23.19
CA GLY A 72 16.84 24.12 -22.86
C GLY A 72 16.15 24.92 -21.76
N LEU A 73 14.83 25.09 -21.85
CA LEU A 73 14.00 25.77 -20.85
C LEU A 73 14.13 25.10 -19.47
N LEU A 74 13.96 23.78 -19.40
CA LEU A 74 14.03 23.02 -18.15
C LEU A 74 15.43 23.06 -17.54
N ASN A 75 16.48 22.97 -18.34
CA ASN A 75 17.85 23.10 -17.87
C ASN A 75 18.12 24.50 -17.28
N ALA A 76 17.64 25.56 -17.92
CA ALA A 76 17.74 26.92 -17.41
C ALA A 76 16.95 27.09 -16.09
N CYS A 77 15.72 26.58 -16.03
CA CYS A 77 14.91 26.62 -14.82
C CYS A 77 15.51 25.82 -13.67
N LYS A 78 16.08 24.64 -13.95
CA LYS A 78 16.78 23.82 -12.96
C LYS A 78 17.98 24.56 -12.38
N ALA A 79 18.84 25.12 -13.23
CA ALA A 79 20.01 25.88 -12.78
C ALA A 79 19.61 27.12 -11.95
N ALA A 80 18.55 27.83 -12.35
CA ALA A 80 18.01 28.95 -11.56
C ALA A 80 17.48 28.51 -10.19
N TYR A 81 16.86 27.32 -10.10
CA TYR A 81 16.36 26.74 -8.86
C TYR A 81 17.49 26.32 -7.93
N GLU A 82 18.55 25.73 -8.48
CA GLU A 82 19.77 25.36 -7.73
C GLU A 82 20.48 26.58 -7.12
N GLU A 83 20.49 27.72 -7.81
CA GLU A 83 21.00 28.98 -7.26
C GLU A 83 20.05 29.65 -6.25
N ASN A 84 18.75 29.58 -6.52
CA ASN A 84 17.74 30.27 -5.72
C ASN A 84 16.41 29.51 -5.73
N GLN A 85 16.13 28.84 -4.61
CA GLN A 85 14.92 28.05 -4.41
C GLN A 85 13.60 28.84 -4.60
N ARG A 86 13.62 30.18 -4.53
CA ARG A 86 12.44 31.02 -4.82
C ARG A 86 11.93 30.88 -6.27
N THR A 87 12.74 30.36 -7.18
CA THR A 87 12.37 30.12 -8.58
C THR A 87 11.66 28.77 -8.81
N TYR A 88 11.42 27.99 -7.75
CA TYR A 88 10.76 26.69 -7.80
C TYR A 88 9.44 26.70 -8.58
N SER A 89 8.58 27.72 -8.36
CA SER A 89 7.29 27.82 -9.06
C SER A 89 7.47 27.95 -10.58
N THR A 90 8.47 28.72 -11.03
CA THR A 90 8.80 28.87 -12.45
C THR A 90 9.28 27.55 -13.05
N TYR A 91 10.10 26.80 -12.31
CA TYR A 91 10.56 25.49 -12.77
C TYR A 91 9.42 24.47 -12.86
N LEU A 92 8.56 24.42 -11.84
CA LEU A 92 7.39 23.54 -11.84
C LEU A 92 6.44 23.85 -13.00
N ASP A 93 6.17 25.13 -13.27
CA ASP A 93 5.30 25.54 -14.39
C ASP A 93 5.91 25.16 -15.75
N ALA A 94 7.21 25.36 -15.93
CA ALA A 94 7.91 24.94 -17.15
C ALA A 94 7.88 23.41 -17.34
N ALA A 95 8.07 22.63 -16.27
CA ALA A 95 7.99 21.17 -16.30
C ALA A 95 6.59 20.68 -16.65
N ARG A 96 5.54 21.31 -16.10
CA ARG A 96 4.14 21.02 -16.46
C ARG A 96 3.86 21.32 -17.92
N GLU A 97 4.33 22.46 -18.42
CA GLU A 97 4.17 22.84 -19.82
C GLU A 97 4.87 21.84 -20.76
N ALA A 98 6.12 21.46 -20.45
CA ALA A 98 6.90 20.49 -21.22
C ALA A 98 6.24 19.11 -21.26
N ALA A 99 5.86 18.56 -20.09
CA ALA A 99 5.22 17.25 -19.99
C ALA A 99 3.83 17.21 -20.65
N THR A 100 3.14 18.35 -20.70
CA THR A 100 1.86 18.47 -21.41
C THR A 100 2.07 18.55 -22.93
N ALA A 101 2.98 19.41 -23.38
CA ALA A 101 3.26 19.62 -24.81
C ALA A 101 3.87 18.38 -25.48
N TYR A 102 4.73 17.67 -24.76
CA TYR A 102 5.42 16.47 -25.24
C TYR A 102 5.11 15.30 -24.33
N SER A 103 3.83 14.93 -24.30
CA SER A 103 3.39 13.82 -23.47
C SER A 103 4.19 12.54 -23.76
N GLY A 104 4.66 12.28 -25.00
CA GLY A 104 5.48 11.10 -25.32
C GLY A 104 6.91 11.08 -24.73
N ASN A 105 7.40 12.18 -24.17
CA ASN A 105 8.77 12.27 -23.66
C ASN A 105 8.86 11.82 -22.20
N ALA A 106 9.60 10.74 -21.95
CA ALA A 106 9.75 10.13 -20.62
C ALA A 106 10.53 11.01 -19.64
N ASP A 107 11.54 11.75 -20.11
CA ASP A 107 12.37 12.61 -19.27
C ASP A 107 11.59 13.81 -18.74
N PHE A 108 10.69 14.39 -19.54
CA PHE A 108 9.84 15.48 -19.08
C PHE A 108 8.85 15.02 -18.02
N ALA A 109 8.27 13.83 -18.19
CA ALA A 109 7.42 13.22 -17.17
C ALA A 109 8.21 12.95 -15.87
N MET A 110 9.45 12.46 -15.99
CA MET A 110 10.35 12.23 -14.85
C MET A 110 10.69 13.53 -14.10
N GLN A 111 11.10 14.57 -14.81
CA GLN A 111 11.45 15.86 -14.18
C GLN A 111 10.25 16.48 -13.46
N LEU A 112 9.07 16.41 -14.07
CA LEU A 112 7.84 16.87 -13.43
C LEU A 112 7.53 16.04 -12.17
N ALA A 113 7.66 14.72 -12.23
CA ALA A 113 7.45 13.86 -11.06
C ALA A 113 8.39 14.26 -9.90
N LYS A 114 9.70 14.42 -10.16
CA LYS A 114 10.68 14.87 -9.16
C LYS A 114 10.26 16.19 -8.49
N LEU A 115 9.79 17.17 -9.28
CA LEU A 115 9.33 18.45 -8.73
C LEU A 115 8.05 18.32 -7.91
N LEU A 116 7.12 17.46 -8.32
CA LEU A 116 5.87 17.21 -7.59
C LEU A 116 6.13 16.54 -6.24
N VAL A 117 7.15 15.68 -6.12
CA VAL A 117 7.62 15.14 -4.82
C VAL A 117 8.07 16.27 -3.90
N VAL A 118 8.88 17.20 -4.40
CA VAL A 118 9.31 18.38 -3.61
C VAL A 118 8.12 19.24 -3.17
N LYS A 119 7.02 19.23 -3.93
CA LYS A 119 5.76 19.90 -3.56
C LYS A 119 4.89 19.10 -2.60
N GLU A 120 5.26 17.87 -2.30
CA GLU A 120 4.44 16.90 -1.59
C GLU A 120 3.13 16.53 -2.34
N ASP A 121 3.09 16.71 -3.67
CA ASP A 121 1.98 16.32 -4.55
C ASP A 121 2.21 14.90 -5.10
N TYR A 122 2.24 13.92 -4.19
CA TYR A 122 2.64 12.53 -4.47
C TYR A 122 1.70 11.82 -5.44
N SER A 123 0.39 12.09 -5.38
CA SER A 123 -0.59 11.52 -6.33
C SER A 123 -0.28 11.94 -7.77
N SER A 124 0.02 13.22 -7.99
CA SER A 124 0.43 13.70 -9.31
C SER A 124 1.81 13.15 -9.69
N ALA A 125 2.75 13.08 -8.74
CA ALA A 125 4.08 12.50 -8.99
C ALA A 125 3.98 11.03 -9.47
N CYS A 126 3.17 10.21 -8.80
CA CYS A 126 2.85 8.84 -9.20
C CYS A 126 2.25 8.75 -10.60
N TYR A 127 1.28 9.62 -10.91
CA TYR A 127 0.67 9.67 -12.23
C TYR A 127 1.73 9.90 -13.32
N TYR A 128 2.63 10.88 -13.12
CA TYR A 128 3.68 11.18 -14.09
C TYR A 128 4.79 10.12 -14.14
N LEU A 129 5.11 9.46 -13.03
CA LEU A 129 6.03 8.32 -13.02
C LEU A 129 5.49 7.13 -13.82
N LYS A 130 4.22 6.76 -13.63
CA LYS A 130 3.57 5.68 -14.40
C LYS A 130 3.61 5.99 -15.90
N LYS A 131 3.31 7.23 -16.23
CA LYS A 131 3.40 7.80 -17.58
C LYS A 131 4.82 7.74 -18.15
N ALA A 132 5.85 8.00 -17.34
CA ALA A 132 7.24 7.86 -17.75
C ALA A 132 7.60 6.38 -18.02
N LYS A 133 7.16 5.45 -17.15
CA LYS A 133 7.35 3.99 -17.31
C LYS A 133 6.74 3.46 -18.60
N GLU A 134 5.50 3.85 -18.89
CA GLU A 134 4.78 3.53 -20.14
C GLU A 134 5.56 3.95 -21.41
N ARG A 135 6.50 4.88 -21.27
CA ARG A 135 7.30 5.45 -22.37
C ARG A 135 8.77 5.01 -22.33
N GLY A 136 9.09 4.00 -21.52
CA GLY A 136 10.40 3.39 -21.47
C GLY A 136 11.36 4.00 -20.43
N ALA A 137 10.89 4.88 -19.54
CA ALA A 137 11.69 5.27 -18.38
C ALA A 137 12.08 4.03 -17.57
N SER A 138 13.37 3.90 -17.28
CA SER A 138 13.97 2.81 -16.52
C SER A 138 15.31 3.28 -15.96
N GLY A 139 15.95 2.44 -15.15
CA GLY A 139 17.24 2.74 -14.52
C GLY A 139 17.11 3.12 -13.05
N GLU A 140 18.25 3.22 -12.37
CA GLU A 140 18.34 3.38 -10.91
C GLU A 140 17.60 4.62 -10.40
N ASP A 141 17.79 5.76 -11.06
CA ASP A 141 17.09 7.03 -10.77
C ASP A 141 15.55 6.90 -10.80
N PHE A 142 15.03 6.14 -11.76
CA PHE A 142 13.58 5.92 -11.90
C PHE A 142 13.06 5.02 -10.80
N GLU A 143 13.73 3.88 -10.59
CA GLU A 143 13.34 2.89 -9.59
C GLU A 143 13.41 3.48 -8.18
N GLN A 144 14.46 4.25 -7.88
CA GLN A 144 14.60 4.91 -6.58
C GLN A 144 13.48 5.92 -6.32
N LEU A 145 13.14 6.76 -7.30
CA LEU A 145 12.05 7.73 -7.17
C LEU A 145 10.67 7.05 -7.08
N LEU A 146 10.49 5.94 -7.81
CA LEU A 146 9.28 5.13 -7.72
C LEU A 146 9.10 4.54 -6.33
N LEU A 147 10.16 3.94 -5.76
CA LEU A 147 10.14 3.41 -4.41
C LEU A 147 9.90 4.52 -3.37
N GLU A 148 10.60 5.66 -3.51
CA GLU A 148 10.41 6.81 -2.63
C GLU A 148 8.94 7.23 -2.60
N ILE A 149 8.32 7.50 -3.76
CA ILE A 149 6.93 7.96 -3.78
C ILE A 149 5.96 6.87 -3.30
N ARG A 150 6.16 5.61 -3.69
CA ARG A 150 5.26 4.49 -3.35
C ARG A 150 5.20 4.24 -1.85
N TYR A 151 6.30 4.47 -1.14
CA TYR A 151 6.42 4.11 0.27
C TYR A 151 6.59 5.30 1.21
N ILE A 152 6.39 6.54 0.73
CA ILE A 152 6.20 7.68 1.61
C ILE A 152 4.96 7.45 2.48
N PHE A 153 5.12 7.71 3.76
CA PHE A 153 4.08 7.56 4.76
C PHE A 153 3.96 8.79 5.65
N ASP A 154 2.77 8.99 6.21
CA ASP A 154 2.56 9.84 7.38
C ASP A 154 2.45 8.98 8.62
N THR A 155 2.96 9.50 9.74
CA THR A 155 2.67 8.97 11.08
C THR A 155 1.47 9.70 11.65
N ASP A 156 0.49 8.97 12.17
CA ASP A 156 -0.60 9.56 12.94
C ASP A 156 -0.06 10.16 14.26
N TRP A 157 -0.63 11.30 14.66
CA TRP A 157 -0.32 11.94 15.94
C TRP A 157 -0.91 11.17 17.12
N ARG A 158 -1.94 10.34 16.86
CA ARG A 158 -2.54 9.46 17.88
C ARG A 158 -1.59 8.34 18.23
N SER A 159 -1.64 7.94 19.50
CA SER A 159 -0.85 6.85 20.03
C SER A 159 -1.72 5.93 20.88
N TYR A 160 -1.47 4.64 20.78
CA TYR A 160 -2.23 3.59 21.46
C TYR A 160 -1.33 2.79 22.39
N ARG A 161 -1.88 2.37 23.52
CA ARG A 161 -1.20 1.51 24.49
C ARG A 161 -1.22 0.05 24.05
N ASN A 162 -2.25 -0.36 23.32
CA ASN A 162 -2.38 -1.69 22.74
C ASN A 162 -3.28 -1.66 21.51
N PHE A 163 -3.22 -2.70 20.69
CA PHE A 163 -4.09 -2.87 19.54
C PHE A 163 -4.19 -4.36 19.14
N ARG A 164 -5.08 -4.65 18.21
CA ARG A 164 -5.11 -5.93 17.47
C ARG A 164 -5.06 -5.65 15.98
N SER A 165 -4.42 -6.55 15.24
CA SER A 165 -4.26 -6.45 13.79
C SER A 165 -5.59 -6.32 13.08
N ALA A 166 -5.60 -5.64 11.93
CA ALA A 166 -6.85 -5.40 11.22
C ALA A 166 -7.50 -6.71 10.76
N VAL A 167 -8.74 -6.94 11.20
CA VAL A 167 -9.59 -8.06 10.77
C VAL A 167 -10.90 -7.50 10.26
N ASN A 168 -11.36 -8.00 9.10
CA ASN A 168 -12.60 -7.57 8.45
C ASN A 168 -12.74 -6.04 8.29
N GLY A 169 -11.62 -5.36 8.07
CA GLY A 169 -11.57 -3.91 7.81
C GLY A 169 -11.58 -3.03 9.06
N PHE A 170 -11.28 -3.59 10.24
CA PHE A 170 -11.25 -2.83 11.49
C PHE A 170 -10.02 -3.16 12.33
N TYR A 171 -9.49 -2.15 13.00
CA TYR A 171 -8.55 -2.29 14.11
C TYR A 171 -9.29 -2.14 15.43
N GLU A 172 -9.03 -3.02 16.40
CA GLU A 172 -9.29 -2.74 17.81
C GLU A 172 -8.08 -2.03 18.40
N VAL A 173 -8.28 -0.84 18.96
CA VAL A 173 -7.20 -0.06 19.60
C VAL A 173 -7.58 0.30 21.03
N TYR A 174 -6.57 0.38 21.90
CA TYR A 174 -6.74 0.68 23.32
C TYR A 174 -5.89 1.88 23.72
N ASP A 175 -6.53 2.87 24.33
CA ASP A 175 -5.88 4.08 24.85
C ASP A 175 -6.24 4.32 26.34
N GLU A 176 -6.18 5.57 26.80
CA GLU A 176 -6.49 5.92 28.19
C GLU A 176 -7.99 5.87 28.53
N GLU A 177 -8.86 5.97 27.52
CA GLU A 177 -10.31 5.99 27.69
C GLU A 177 -10.95 4.60 27.57
N GLY A 178 -10.24 3.63 26.99
CA GLY A 178 -10.68 2.24 26.84
C GLY A 178 -10.43 1.68 25.45
N TRP A 179 -11.12 0.60 25.12
CA TRP A 179 -11.10 0.03 23.76
C TRP A 179 -12.02 0.84 22.83
N THR A 180 -11.61 0.96 21.57
CA THR A 180 -12.40 1.56 20.48
C THR A 180 -12.09 0.83 19.17
N TYR A 181 -12.92 1.05 18.15
CA TYR A 181 -12.67 0.55 16.82
C TYR A 181 -12.36 1.69 15.85
N LEU A 182 -11.40 1.43 14.98
CA LEU A 182 -11.11 2.25 13.81
C LEU A 182 -11.32 1.41 12.56
N SER A 183 -11.78 2.02 11.47
CA SER A 183 -11.71 1.36 10.17
C SER A 183 -10.23 1.09 9.82
N ASP A 184 -9.99 0.19 8.87
CA ASP A 184 -8.65 -0.10 8.37
C ASP A 184 -8.03 1.07 7.56
N ASN A 185 -8.82 2.12 7.31
CA ASN A 185 -8.43 3.43 6.83
C ASN A 185 -8.22 4.46 7.95
N GLY A 186 -8.35 4.07 9.22
CA GLY A 186 -8.11 4.91 10.40
C GLY A 186 -9.29 5.82 10.80
N ASP A 187 -10.47 5.65 10.19
CA ASP A 187 -11.65 6.43 10.55
C ASP A 187 -12.27 5.93 11.86
N GLU A 188 -12.69 6.83 12.72
CA GLU A 188 -13.38 6.48 13.95
C GLU A 188 -14.75 5.85 13.68
N THR A 189 -15.12 4.89 14.52
CA THR A 189 -16.46 4.31 14.56
C THR A 189 -17.27 4.88 15.73
N ASP A 190 -18.55 4.52 15.81
CA ASP A 190 -19.42 4.89 16.93
C ASP A 190 -19.12 4.09 18.22
N PHE A 191 -18.34 3.03 18.14
CA PHE A 191 -17.95 2.18 19.28
C PHE A 191 -16.75 2.77 20.02
N LYS A 192 -16.97 3.37 21.19
CA LYS A 192 -15.93 4.07 21.95
C LYS A 192 -15.99 3.74 23.44
N LYS A 193 -14.85 3.87 24.14
CA LYS A 193 -14.74 3.74 25.61
C LYS A 193 -15.23 2.39 26.13
N LEU A 194 -14.98 1.34 25.37
CA LEU A 194 -15.41 -0.01 25.69
C LEU A 194 -14.48 -0.61 26.75
N SER A 195 -15.03 -1.38 27.68
CA SER A 195 -14.24 -2.20 28.61
C SER A 195 -13.65 -3.45 27.93
N PHE A 196 -14.26 -3.87 26.82
CA PHE A 196 -13.81 -4.98 26.00
C PHE A 196 -14.19 -4.74 24.53
N ALA A 197 -13.31 -5.09 23.59
CA ALA A 197 -13.60 -5.08 22.17
C ALA A 197 -13.12 -6.40 21.58
N GLY A 198 -14.00 -7.17 20.93
CA GLY A 198 -13.68 -8.39 20.18
C GLY A 198 -13.56 -8.13 18.67
N PRO A 199 -12.90 -9.01 17.91
CA PRO A 199 -12.78 -8.83 16.47
C PRO A 199 -14.12 -8.76 15.76
N VAL A 200 -14.16 -7.98 14.69
CA VAL A 200 -15.35 -7.81 13.86
C VAL A 200 -15.59 -9.05 13.01
N GLY A 201 -16.75 -9.67 13.16
CA GLY A 201 -17.18 -10.85 12.40
C GLY A 201 -18.20 -10.59 11.31
N GLU A 202 -18.80 -11.66 10.82
CA GLU A 202 -19.82 -11.64 9.78
C GLU A 202 -20.96 -10.69 10.12
N SER A 203 -21.45 -9.94 9.11
CA SER A 203 -22.48 -8.90 9.30
C SER A 203 -22.12 -7.81 10.32
N GLY A 204 -20.83 -7.69 10.67
CA GLY A 204 -20.36 -6.76 11.68
C GLY A 204 -20.69 -7.20 13.10
N ILE A 205 -20.95 -8.48 13.36
CA ILE A 205 -21.18 -8.97 14.72
C ILE A 205 -19.87 -9.00 15.48
N ARG A 206 -19.87 -8.52 16.72
CA ARG A 206 -18.70 -8.52 17.60
C ARG A 206 -19.12 -8.53 19.07
N LEU A 207 -18.27 -9.04 19.95
CA LEU A 207 -18.46 -8.95 21.40
C LEU A 207 -17.85 -7.63 21.90
N ILE A 208 -18.63 -6.83 22.62
CA ILE A 208 -18.18 -5.57 23.23
C ILE A 208 -18.51 -5.56 24.73
N GLY A 209 -17.68 -4.89 25.51
CA GLY A 209 -17.94 -4.58 26.91
C GLY A 209 -18.43 -3.15 27.05
N GLU A 210 -19.69 -2.97 27.44
CA GLU A 210 -20.35 -1.66 27.56
C GLU A 210 -21.43 -1.73 28.65
N ASP A 211 -21.60 -0.65 29.42
CA ASP A 211 -22.59 -0.56 30.51
C ASP A 211 -22.51 -1.70 31.54
N ASN A 212 -21.30 -2.13 31.87
CA ASN A 212 -21.03 -3.28 32.76
C ASN A 212 -21.62 -4.61 32.25
N ALA A 213 -21.86 -4.75 30.95
CA ALA A 213 -22.33 -5.97 30.32
C ALA A 213 -21.47 -6.33 29.09
N LEU A 214 -21.41 -7.63 28.78
CA LEU A 214 -20.80 -8.14 27.55
C LEU A 214 -21.89 -8.32 26.50
N ARG A 215 -21.94 -7.41 25.53
CA ARG A 215 -22.97 -7.37 24.49
C ARG A 215 -22.42 -7.93 23.19
N ILE A 216 -23.16 -8.81 22.57
CA ILE A 216 -22.93 -9.22 21.19
C ILE A 216 -23.69 -8.22 20.32
N SER A 217 -22.98 -7.38 19.59
CA SER A 217 -23.52 -6.21 18.89
C SER A 217 -23.25 -6.30 17.38
N ASP A 218 -24.21 -5.87 16.57
CA ASP A 218 -24.04 -5.78 15.11
C ASP A 218 -23.31 -4.50 14.67
N GLY A 219 -23.06 -4.35 13.37
CA GLY A 219 -22.38 -3.17 12.84
C GLY A 219 -23.14 -1.84 12.96
N LYS A 220 -24.40 -1.86 13.42
CA LYS A 220 -25.23 -0.68 13.69
C LYS A 220 -25.38 -0.43 15.19
N HIS A 221 -24.55 -1.07 16.02
CA HIS A 221 -24.59 -1.01 17.49
C HIS A 221 -25.89 -1.56 18.09
N VAL A 222 -26.60 -2.44 17.36
CA VAL A 222 -27.80 -3.11 17.89
C VAL A 222 -27.37 -4.38 18.62
N THR A 223 -27.71 -4.48 19.90
CA THR A 223 -27.47 -5.69 20.71
C THR A 223 -28.29 -6.86 20.16
N GLN A 224 -27.61 -7.94 19.82
CA GLN A 224 -28.18 -9.22 19.38
C GLN A 224 -28.25 -10.26 20.50
N GLY A 225 -27.31 -10.19 21.46
CA GLY A 225 -27.22 -11.12 22.57
C GLY A 225 -26.37 -10.57 23.71
N ILE A 226 -26.36 -11.29 24.83
CA ILE A 226 -25.58 -10.93 26.01
C ILE A 226 -24.81 -12.18 26.44
N LEU A 227 -23.49 -12.05 26.56
CA LEU A 227 -22.68 -13.11 27.14
C LEU A 227 -22.72 -12.97 28.66
N GLU A 228 -23.31 -13.94 29.34
CA GLU A 228 -23.35 -13.96 30.81
C GLU A 228 -22.03 -14.48 31.39
N GLY A 229 -21.66 -13.97 32.57
CA GLY A 229 -20.46 -14.38 33.30
C GLY A 229 -19.30 -13.39 33.17
N ASP A 230 -18.10 -13.89 33.47
CA ASP A 230 -16.89 -13.09 33.42
C ASP A 230 -16.48 -12.75 31.99
N ALA A 231 -15.84 -11.58 31.82
CA ALA A 231 -15.32 -11.16 30.53
C ALA A 231 -14.29 -12.16 30.02
N PRO A 232 -14.42 -12.66 28.79
CA PRO A 232 -13.43 -13.54 28.23
C PRO A 232 -12.10 -12.79 28.10
N THR A 233 -10.99 -13.48 28.30
CA THR A 233 -9.66 -12.87 28.10
C THR A 233 -9.36 -12.68 26.62
N GLU A 234 -9.98 -13.51 25.77
CA GLU A 234 -9.80 -13.53 24.33
C GLU A 234 -11.10 -13.98 23.66
N VAL A 235 -11.41 -13.42 22.49
CA VAL A 235 -12.53 -13.84 21.67
C VAL A 235 -12.12 -13.82 20.20
N GLY A 236 -12.49 -14.87 19.46
CA GLY A 236 -12.28 -14.94 18.02
C GLY A 236 -13.42 -14.34 17.23
N VAL A 237 -13.27 -14.36 15.91
CA VAL A 237 -14.22 -13.79 14.95
C VAL A 237 -15.53 -14.57 14.97
N TYR A 238 -16.66 -13.86 15.09
CA TYR A 238 -17.98 -14.42 14.84
C TYR A 238 -18.14 -14.80 13.36
N SER A 239 -18.29 -16.09 13.12
CA SER A 239 -18.33 -16.70 11.79
C SER A 239 -19.20 -17.95 11.84
N GLU A 240 -19.98 -18.19 10.79
CA GLU A 240 -20.85 -19.36 10.68
C GLU A 240 -21.74 -19.59 11.93
N LYS A 241 -22.24 -18.48 12.52
CA LYS A 241 -23.11 -18.42 13.70
C LYS A 241 -22.44 -18.71 15.05
N LEU A 242 -21.12 -18.88 15.10
CA LEU A 242 -20.38 -19.18 16.31
C LEU A 242 -19.19 -18.23 16.46
N PHE A 243 -18.73 -18.06 17.69
CA PHE A 243 -17.43 -17.45 17.97
C PHE A 243 -16.74 -18.20 19.12
N PRO A 244 -15.42 -18.45 19.05
CA PRO A 244 -14.68 -18.99 20.17
C PRO A 244 -14.42 -17.89 21.20
N ALA A 245 -14.59 -18.18 22.48
CA ALA A 245 -14.26 -17.30 23.59
C ALA A 245 -13.49 -18.05 24.67
N ARG A 246 -12.43 -17.43 25.20
CA ARG A 246 -11.59 -17.98 26.27
C ARG A 246 -12.09 -17.49 27.62
N VAL A 247 -12.55 -18.42 28.45
CA VAL A 247 -13.02 -18.19 29.82
C VAL A 247 -12.33 -19.23 30.71
N ASP A 248 -11.70 -18.81 31.80
CA ASP A 248 -10.97 -19.68 32.73
C ASP A 248 -9.98 -20.64 32.03
N GLU A 249 -9.11 -20.09 31.19
CA GLU A 249 -8.07 -20.77 30.40
C GLU A 249 -8.57 -21.68 29.26
N ARG A 250 -9.86 -22.04 29.24
CA ARG A 250 -10.46 -22.91 28.22
C ARG A 250 -11.22 -22.12 27.18
N VAL A 251 -11.24 -22.62 25.95
CA VAL A 251 -11.96 -22.00 24.84
C VAL A 251 -13.25 -22.78 24.58
N SER A 252 -14.36 -22.06 24.49
CA SER A 252 -15.65 -22.62 24.10
C SER A 252 -16.29 -21.80 22.98
N TYR A 253 -17.16 -22.42 22.20
CA TYR A 253 -17.92 -21.75 21.16
C TYR A 253 -19.27 -21.28 21.70
N TYR A 254 -19.61 -20.05 21.37
CA TYR A 254 -20.85 -19.39 21.77
C TYR A 254 -21.64 -18.95 20.55
N GLY A 255 -22.97 -19.01 20.66
CA GLY A 255 -23.87 -18.48 19.65
C GLY A 255 -24.09 -16.97 19.80
N VAL A 256 -24.74 -16.35 18.80
CA VAL A 256 -25.02 -14.90 18.78
C VAL A 256 -25.85 -14.39 19.96
N MET A 257 -26.63 -15.28 20.60
CA MET A 257 -27.44 -14.95 21.78
C MET A 257 -26.62 -14.92 23.07
N GLY A 258 -25.40 -15.47 23.07
CA GLY A 258 -24.52 -15.60 24.23
C GLY A 258 -24.51 -17.00 24.86
N ASP A 259 -25.34 -17.93 24.37
CA ASP A 259 -25.36 -19.30 24.87
C ASP A 259 -24.12 -20.09 24.44
N LYS A 260 -23.53 -20.82 25.39
CA LYS A 260 -22.46 -21.79 25.10
C LYS A 260 -23.03 -22.93 24.25
N ALA A 261 -22.47 -23.14 23.07
CA ALA A 261 -22.87 -24.23 22.17
C ALA A 261 -22.14 -25.54 22.53
N PHE A 262 -20.81 -25.53 22.54
CA PHE A 262 -19.93 -26.63 22.89
C PHE A 262 -18.52 -26.08 23.15
N GLY A 263 -17.55 -26.90 23.54
CA GLY A 263 -16.19 -26.42 23.77
C GLY A 263 -15.45 -27.23 24.81
N ASP A 264 -14.64 -26.51 25.60
CA ASP A 264 -13.64 -27.06 26.52
C ASP A 264 -12.33 -27.47 25.82
N TYR A 265 -11.84 -26.58 24.96
CA TYR A 265 -10.56 -26.75 24.25
C TYR A 265 -9.46 -25.91 24.92
N GLU A 266 -8.20 -26.25 24.67
CA GLU A 266 -7.06 -25.41 25.05
C GLU A 266 -6.92 -24.22 24.11
N ASN A 267 -7.11 -24.43 22.80
CA ASN A 267 -7.14 -23.38 21.78
C ASN A 267 -8.25 -23.65 20.77
N ALA A 268 -8.78 -22.60 20.15
CA ALA A 268 -9.78 -22.72 19.11
C ALA A 268 -9.72 -21.53 18.14
N GLY A 269 -9.79 -21.82 16.85
CA GLY A 269 -9.93 -20.83 15.78
C GLY A 269 -11.39 -20.53 15.44
N SER A 270 -11.58 -19.56 14.56
CA SER A 270 -12.88 -19.22 14.00
C SER A 270 -13.29 -20.20 12.90
N PHE A 271 -14.60 -20.32 12.67
CA PHE A 271 -15.13 -21.19 11.63
C PHE A 271 -14.87 -20.59 10.25
N THR A 272 -14.43 -21.41 9.32
CA THR A 272 -14.27 -21.07 7.91
C THR A 272 -14.43 -22.34 7.09
N ASP A 273 -15.28 -22.26 6.06
CA ASP A 273 -15.66 -23.39 5.20
C ASP A 273 -16.20 -24.60 5.99
N GLY A 274 -17.02 -24.35 7.01
CA GLY A 274 -17.66 -25.39 7.82
C GLY A 274 -16.75 -26.05 8.84
N LYS A 275 -15.51 -25.58 9.00
CA LYS A 275 -14.51 -26.16 9.91
C LYS A 275 -13.84 -25.11 10.78
N ALA A 276 -13.38 -25.53 11.96
CA ALA A 276 -12.47 -24.76 12.79
C ALA A 276 -11.36 -25.68 13.34
N ALA A 277 -10.17 -25.11 13.58
CA ALA A 277 -9.08 -25.82 14.23
C ALA A 277 -9.18 -25.64 15.74
N VAL A 278 -9.03 -26.72 16.49
CA VAL A 278 -9.06 -26.75 17.96
C VAL A 278 -7.91 -27.61 18.48
N SER A 279 -7.48 -27.36 19.71
CA SER A 279 -6.48 -28.19 20.39
C SER A 279 -6.91 -28.63 21.78
N ASP A 280 -6.38 -29.77 22.19
CA ASP A 280 -6.36 -30.24 23.58
C ASP A 280 -5.05 -31.02 23.83
N SER A 281 -5.02 -31.83 24.89
CA SER A 281 -3.85 -32.63 25.26
C SER A 281 -3.38 -33.63 24.18
N GLU A 282 -4.22 -33.95 23.20
CA GLU A 282 -3.88 -34.85 22.09
C GLU A 282 -3.34 -34.12 20.84
N GLY A 283 -3.29 -32.78 20.87
CA GLY A 283 -2.84 -31.93 19.77
C GLY A 283 -3.98 -31.23 19.05
N TRP A 284 -3.66 -30.68 17.87
CA TRP A 284 -4.58 -29.91 17.04
C TRP A 284 -5.34 -30.78 16.03
N ARG A 285 -6.61 -30.46 15.82
CA ARG A 285 -7.52 -31.14 14.87
C ARG A 285 -8.59 -30.20 14.34
N LEU A 286 -9.20 -30.58 13.21
CA LEU A 286 -10.36 -29.88 12.66
C LEU A 286 -11.69 -30.45 13.18
N ILE A 287 -12.61 -29.56 13.54
CA ILE A 287 -14.00 -29.87 13.93
C ILE A 287 -14.99 -29.21 12.98
N ASP A 288 -16.21 -29.75 12.88
CA ASP A 288 -17.34 -29.10 12.24
C ASP A 288 -18.08 -28.15 13.19
N THR A 289 -19.10 -27.44 12.67
CA THR A 289 -19.93 -26.48 13.43
C THR A 289 -20.80 -27.11 14.52
N THR A 290 -20.80 -28.43 14.66
CA THR A 290 -21.43 -29.17 15.78
C THR A 290 -20.42 -29.58 16.85
N GLY A 291 -19.13 -29.28 16.65
CA GLY A 291 -18.04 -29.69 17.53
C GLY A 291 -17.51 -31.09 17.26
N LYS A 292 -18.00 -31.78 16.22
CA LYS A 292 -17.54 -33.12 15.87
C LYS A 292 -16.22 -33.03 15.10
N THR A 293 -15.24 -33.85 15.49
CA THR A 293 -13.99 -33.98 14.73
C THR A 293 -14.25 -34.46 13.30
N VAL A 294 -13.70 -33.73 12.34
CA VAL A 294 -13.74 -34.03 10.90
C VAL A 294 -12.35 -34.06 10.26
N SER A 295 -11.30 -33.89 11.06
CA SER A 295 -9.91 -34.01 10.61
C SER A 295 -9.59 -35.44 10.17
N GLU A 296 -8.81 -35.58 9.09
CA GLU A 296 -8.16 -36.85 8.72
C GLU A 296 -6.87 -37.11 9.50
N GLY A 297 -6.18 -36.05 9.95
CA GLY A 297 -4.93 -36.12 10.74
C GLY A 297 -5.02 -35.53 12.14
N SER A 298 -3.94 -35.70 12.91
CA SER A 298 -3.65 -34.93 14.13
C SER A 298 -2.33 -34.18 13.94
N TYR A 299 -2.25 -32.96 14.46
CA TYR A 299 -1.13 -32.05 14.26
C TYR A 299 -0.57 -31.60 15.60
N GLU A 300 0.74 -31.37 15.68
CA GLU A 300 1.36 -30.76 16.86
C GLU A 300 0.85 -29.32 17.04
N GLU A 301 0.68 -28.60 15.93
CA GLU A 301 0.16 -27.24 15.90
C GLU A 301 -0.52 -26.96 14.55
N ILE A 302 -1.60 -26.19 14.55
CA ILE A 302 -2.14 -25.55 13.34
C ILE A 302 -1.98 -24.04 13.52
N ARG A 303 -1.26 -23.38 12.60
CA ARG A 303 -1.08 -21.92 12.62
C ARG A 303 -2.38 -21.26 12.16
N LEU A 304 -3.09 -20.64 13.09
CA LEU A 304 -4.28 -19.82 12.81
C LEU A 304 -3.89 -18.50 12.16
N ASN A 305 -4.68 -18.02 11.21
CA ASN A 305 -4.50 -16.69 10.61
C ASN A 305 -5.05 -15.59 11.53
N LEU A 306 -4.86 -14.32 11.15
CA LEU A 306 -5.28 -13.15 11.96
C LEU A 306 -6.78 -13.15 12.31
N ASP A 307 -7.62 -13.68 11.42
CA ASP A 307 -9.07 -13.84 11.60
C ASP A 307 -9.45 -15.12 12.37
N GLY A 308 -8.46 -15.85 12.90
CA GLY A 308 -8.64 -17.13 13.56
C GLY A 308 -8.90 -18.30 12.61
N SER A 309 -8.92 -18.09 11.29
CA SER A 309 -9.17 -19.16 10.33
C SER A 309 -8.01 -20.14 10.28
N TRP A 310 -8.32 -21.42 10.08
CA TRP A 310 -7.35 -22.51 9.92
C TRP A 310 -6.75 -22.59 8.50
N ILE A 311 -7.36 -21.88 7.54
CA ILE A 311 -7.01 -21.96 6.13
C ILE A 311 -7.07 -20.57 5.47
N LYS A 312 -6.08 -20.26 4.64
CA LYS A 312 -6.11 -19.09 3.75
C LYS A 312 -5.56 -19.48 2.40
N LYS A 313 -6.14 -18.93 1.33
CA LYS A 313 -5.72 -19.24 -0.06
C LYS A 313 -5.68 -20.76 -0.36
N GLY A 314 -6.55 -21.53 0.30
CA GLY A 314 -6.61 -22.99 0.15
C GLY A 314 -5.49 -23.77 0.84
N VAL A 315 -4.69 -23.11 1.68
CA VAL A 315 -3.55 -23.71 2.40
C VAL A 315 -3.73 -23.55 3.91
N MET A 316 -3.56 -24.67 4.61
CA MET A 316 -3.39 -24.75 6.05
C MET A 316 -1.91 -24.95 6.36
N LEU A 317 -1.38 -24.20 7.31
CA LEU A 317 -0.03 -24.37 7.85
C LEU A 317 -0.14 -25.18 9.14
N ALA A 318 0.47 -26.36 9.15
CA ALA A 318 0.42 -27.24 10.32
C ALA A 318 1.74 -27.93 10.57
N LYS A 319 2.03 -28.18 11.85
CA LYS A 319 3.26 -28.77 12.35
C LYS A 319 3.09 -30.27 12.56
N GLN A 320 3.99 -31.05 11.96
CA GLN A 320 4.14 -32.49 12.18
C GLN A 320 5.63 -32.83 12.16
N ASP A 321 6.03 -33.82 12.97
CA ASP A 321 7.42 -34.25 13.09
C ASP A 321 8.38 -33.09 13.42
N GLY A 322 7.90 -32.14 14.24
CA GLY A 322 8.66 -30.96 14.66
C GLY A 322 8.84 -29.86 13.61
N LYS A 323 8.25 -29.96 12.41
CA LYS A 323 8.36 -28.97 11.31
C LYS A 323 7.00 -28.57 10.76
N TYR A 324 6.88 -27.33 10.29
CA TYR A 324 5.69 -26.85 9.59
C TYR A 324 5.66 -27.31 8.14
N HIS A 325 4.50 -27.73 7.67
CA HIS A 325 4.22 -28.12 6.29
C HIS A 325 2.93 -27.44 5.79
N LEU A 326 2.75 -27.47 4.47
CA LEU A 326 1.56 -26.94 3.80
C LEU A 326 0.60 -28.08 3.52
N TYR A 327 -0.67 -27.89 3.87
CA TYR A 327 -1.74 -28.84 3.61
C TYR A 327 -2.86 -28.16 2.83
N ASN A 328 -3.50 -28.88 1.91
CA ASN A 328 -4.72 -28.39 1.28
C ASN A 328 -5.94 -28.64 2.18
N GLN A 329 -7.12 -28.21 1.74
CA GLN A 329 -8.39 -28.38 2.47
C GLN A 329 -8.78 -29.83 2.79
N LYS A 330 -8.21 -30.80 2.04
CA LYS A 330 -8.37 -32.24 2.26
C LYS A 330 -7.22 -32.84 3.08
N GLU A 331 -6.46 -31.99 3.78
CA GLU A 331 -5.36 -32.40 4.66
C GLU A 331 -4.26 -33.20 3.96
N LYS A 332 -4.09 -32.99 2.66
CA LYS A 332 -2.97 -33.56 1.90
C LYS A 332 -1.85 -32.54 1.80
N MET A 333 -0.63 -32.98 2.10
CA MET A 333 0.58 -32.18 1.95
C MET A 333 0.70 -31.60 0.52
N ILE A 334 1.16 -30.35 0.45
CA ILE A 334 1.43 -29.61 -0.77
C ILE A 334 2.95 -29.45 -0.89
N GLY A 335 3.54 -30.08 -1.90
CA GLY A 335 4.99 -30.02 -2.12
C GLY A 335 5.79 -30.70 -1.02
N ASP A 336 7.07 -30.35 -0.95
CA ASP A 336 8.06 -30.85 0.02
C ASP A 336 8.57 -29.74 0.97
N PHE A 337 7.89 -28.60 1.01
CA PHE A 337 8.22 -27.50 1.90
C PHE A 337 8.19 -27.96 3.36
N SER A 338 9.20 -27.54 4.11
CA SER A 338 9.27 -27.66 5.56
C SER A 338 9.99 -26.46 6.17
N ALA A 339 9.62 -26.08 7.39
CA ALA A 339 10.24 -24.95 8.12
C ALA A 339 10.21 -25.19 9.63
N ASP A 340 11.13 -24.56 10.38
CA ASP A 340 11.15 -24.59 11.85
C ASP A 340 9.93 -23.86 12.44
N ASP A 341 9.56 -22.74 11.82
CA ASP A 341 8.37 -21.95 12.17
C ASP A 341 7.82 -21.23 10.93
N VAL A 342 6.59 -20.73 11.03
CA VAL A 342 5.89 -19.97 10.00
C VAL A 342 5.02 -18.90 10.63
N ASP A 343 4.92 -17.77 9.95
CA ASP A 343 3.90 -16.76 10.24
C ASP A 343 2.57 -17.09 9.51
N VAL A 344 1.56 -16.25 9.67
CA VAL A 344 0.22 -16.40 9.07
C VAL A 344 0.22 -16.28 7.54
N ILE A 345 -0.83 -16.76 6.87
CA ILE A 345 -1.06 -16.47 5.45
C ILE A 345 -2.06 -15.31 5.32
N THR A 346 -1.69 -14.30 4.53
CA THR A 346 -2.54 -13.12 4.26
C THR A 346 -3.23 -13.21 2.89
N SER A 347 -3.85 -12.12 2.44
CA SER A 347 -4.40 -12.00 1.08
C SER A 347 -3.35 -12.08 -0.04
N ASP A 348 -2.07 -11.86 0.25
CA ASP A 348 -1.02 -11.85 -0.78
C ASP A 348 -0.54 -13.26 -1.10
N GLY A 349 -0.71 -14.21 -0.17
CA GLY A 349 -0.30 -15.60 -0.37
C GLY A 349 1.22 -15.81 -0.36
N VAL A 350 1.96 -14.88 0.25
CA VAL A 350 3.39 -15.01 0.54
C VAL A 350 3.56 -14.88 2.05
N PHE A 351 3.98 -15.97 2.69
CA PHE A 351 4.12 -16.04 4.13
C PHE A 351 5.58 -16.08 4.55
N ALA A 352 5.86 -15.54 5.74
CA ALA A 352 7.17 -15.62 6.33
C ALA A 352 7.40 -17.01 6.95
N PHE A 353 8.58 -17.57 6.77
CA PHE A 353 8.96 -18.84 7.38
C PHE A 353 10.35 -18.73 8.01
N MET A 354 10.59 -19.50 9.06
CA MET A 354 11.87 -19.58 9.74
C MET A 354 12.59 -20.88 9.41
N GLN A 355 13.86 -20.78 9.07
CA GLN A 355 14.78 -21.92 8.99
C GLN A 355 16.13 -21.47 9.56
N ASP A 356 16.70 -22.29 10.44
CA ASP A 356 18.02 -22.04 11.06
C ASP A 356 18.12 -20.65 11.72
N ASP A 357 17.12 -20.32 12.55
CA ASP A 357 16.99 -19.04 13.29
C ASP A 357 16.92 -17.77 12.41
N LYS A 358 16.62 -17.92 11.11
CA LYS A 358 16.45 -16.81 10.17
C LYS A 358 15.13 -16.89 9.45
N TRP A 359 14.56 -15.74 9.12
CA TRP A 359 13.29 -15.62 8.43
C TRP A 359 13.48 -15.32 6.95
N GLY A 360 12.73 -16.04 6.12
CA GLY A 360 12.59 -15.86 4.67
C GLY A 360 11.11 -15.88 4.28
N PHE A 361 10.83 -15.97 2.98
CA PHE A 361 9.45 -15.90 2.46
C PHE A 361 9.18 -16.97 1.40
N ALA A 362 8.01 -17.60 1.48
CA ALA A 362 7.57 -18.61 0.54
C ALA A 362 6.13 -18.35 0.06
N ASP A 363 5.80 -18.82 -1.15
CA ASP A 363 4.44 -18.78 -1.67
C ASP A 363 3.59 -19.96 -1.16
N THR A 364 2.28 -19.92 -1.40
CA THR A 364 1.35 -21.01 -1.03
C THR A 364 1.53 -22.34 -1.79
N LYS A 365 2.53 -22.44 -2.66
CA LYS A 365 2.95 -23.70 -3.28
C LYS A 365 4.23 -24.26 -2.65
N GLY A 366 4.80 -23.56 -1.66
CA GLY A 366 6.05 -23.92 -1.02
C GLY A 366 7.31 -23.45 -1.75
N ASN A 367 7.17 -22.61 -2.78
CA ASN A 367 8.35 -22.04 -3.45
C ASN A 367 8.96 -20.95 -2.58
N VAL A 368 10.23 -21.09 -2.22
CA VAL A 368 10.99 -20.04 -1.53
C VAL A 368 11.21 -18.89 -2.51
N LEU A 369 10.68 -17.71 -2.18
CA LEU A 369 10.83 -16.48 -2.95
C LEU A 369 12.02 -15.65 -2.47
N ILE A 370 12.20 -15.59 -1.14
CA ILE A 370 13.31 -14.90 -0.48
C ILE A 370 13.89 -15.88 0.53
N ALA A 371 15.19 -16.15 0.40
CA ALA A 371 15.88 -17.06 1.30
C ALA A 371 15.92 -16.51 2.74
N PRO A 372 15.97 -17.37 3.77
CA PRO A 372 16.12 -16.93 5.14
C PRO A 372 17.35 -16.06 5.37
N GLU A 373 17.14 -14.80 5.75
CA GLU A 373 18.22 -13.84 6.03
C GLU A 373 17.89 -12.84 7.15
N TYR A 374 16.61 -12.66 7.45
CA TYR A 374 16.14 -11.68 8.44
C TYR A 374 16.13 -12.23 9.86
N GLU A 375 16.31 -11.35 10.85
CA GLU A 375 16.20 -11.69 12.27
C GLU A 375 14.74 -11.91 12.71
N GLY A 376 13.81 -11.30 11.99
CA GLY A 376 12.37 -11.41 12.21
C GLY A 376 11.64 -10.97 10.94
N ALA A 377 10.47 -11.53 10.70
CA ALA A 377 9.63 -11.17 9.57
C ALA A 377 8.15 -11.32 9.91
N LYS A 378 7.32 -10.50 9.27
CA LYS A 378 5.88 -10.69 9.15
C LYS A 378 5.54 -10.98 7.70
N SER A 379 4.60 -11.89 7.47
CA SER A 379 4.11 -12.23 6.14
C SER A 379 3.70 -11.00 5.32
N PHE A 380 3.90 -11.07 4.01
CA PHE A 380 3.51 -9.99 3.11
C PHE A 380 2.03 -9.69 3.25
N SER A 381 1.67 -8.43 3.39
CA SER A 381 0.30 -7.96 3.34
C SER A 381 0.27 -6.62 2.62
N ASN A 382 -0.61 -6.48 1.64
CA ASN A 382 -0.65 -5.29 0.79
C ASN A 382 0.68 -5.07 0.02
N GLN A 383 1.29 -6.16 -0.45
CA GLN A 383 2.51 -6.25 -1.24
C GLN A 383 3.76 -5.69 -0.55
N ILE A 384 3.75 -5.68 0.79
CA ILE A 384 4.86 -5.23 1.63
C ILE A 384 4.97 -6.13 2.86
N ALA A 385 6.18 -6.40 3.35
CA ALA A 385 6.43 -7.19 4.54
C ALA A 385 7.26 -6.40 5.54
N ALA A 386 6.95 -6.53 6.83
CA ALA A 386 7.80 -6.01 7.89
C ALA A 386 8.95 -7.00 8.13
N VAL A 387 10.18 -6.51 8.20
CA VAL A 387 11.38 -7.32 8.48
C VAL A 387 12.25 -6.63 9.52
N ALA A 388 12.96 -7.44 10.30
CA ALA A 388 13.84 -6.97 11.36
C ALA A 388 15.33 -7.20 11.03
N SER A 389 16.14 -6.18 11.35
CA SER A 389 17.60 -6.20 11.30
C SER A 389 18.15 -5.32 12.41
N ASP A 390 19.19 -5.79 13.11
CA ASP A 390 19.80 -5.09 14.24
C ASP A 390 18.77 -4.66 15.30
N GLY A 391 17.77 -5.51 15.56
CA GLY A 391 16.72 -5.27 16.55
C GLY A 391 15.74 -4.12 16.21
N LYS A 392 15.70 -3.66 14.95
CA LYS A 392 14.72 -2.68 14.46
C LYS A 392 13.95 -3.21 13.28
N TRP A 393 12.70 -2.75 13.16
CA TRP A 393 11.81 -3.10 12.07
C TRP A 393 11.83 -2.03 10.97
N GLY A 394 11.86 -2.52 9.74
CA GLY A 394 11.67 -1.80 8.49
C GLY A 394 10.72 -2.60 7.61
N PHE A 395 10.57 -2.18 6.35
CA PHE A 395 9.68 -2.85 5.42
C PHE A 395 10.33 -3.08 4.07
N ILE A 396 10.05 -4.24 3.48
CA ILE A 396 10.52 -4.64 2.15
C ILE A 396 9.34 -4.81 1.18
N ASP A 397 9.61 -4.59 -0.11
CA ASP A 397 8.70 -4.94 -1.19
C ASP A 397 8.87 -6.40 -1.64
N MET A 398 8.07 -6.81 -2.63
CA MET A 398 8.08 -8.17 -3.20
C MET A 398 9.39 -8.51 -3.94
N ASP A 399 10.22 -7.52 -4.27
CA ASP A 399 11.54 -7.70 -4.90
C ASP A 399 12.67 -7.74 -3.86
N ASN A 400 12.31 -7.85 -2.57
CA ASN A 400 13.24 -7.85 -1.43
C ASN A 400 14.00 -6.52 -1.25
N LYS A 401 13.46 -5.40 -1.74
CA LYS A 401 14.08 -4.08 -1.57
C LYS A 401 13.56 -3.44 -0.30
N LEU A 402 14.46 -2.89 0.52
CA LEU A 402 14.10 -2.11 1.69
C LEU A 402 13.46 -0.78 1.27
N VAL A 403 12.17 -0.63 1.56
CA VAL A 403 11.35 0.52 1.14
C VAL A 403 10.99 1.46 2.28
N ILE A 404 10.97 0.96 3.51
CA ILE A 404 10.94 1.78 4.71
C ILE A 404 12.10 1.33 5.59
N ARG A 405 12.97 2.29 5.95
CA ARG A 405 14.21 2.01 6.68
C ARG A 405 13.92 1.41 8.07
N TYR A 406 14.87 0.62 8.57
CA TYR A 406 14.87 0.10 9.93
C TYR A 406 14.87 1.23 10.97
N GLN A 407 13.72 1.51 11.55
CA GLN A 407 13.55 2.63 12.49
C GLN A 407 12.54 2.36 13.60
N PHE A 408 11.68 1.36 13.44
CA PHE A 408 10.64 1.04 14.41
C PHE A 408 11.13 -0.01 15.42
N LEU A 409 10.58 0.04 16.63
CA LEU A 409 10.83 -0.98 17.66
C LEU A 409 10.05 -2.27 17.38
N SER A 410 8.87 -2.13 16.78
CA SER A 410 8.00 -3.21 16.34
C SER A 410 7.12 -2.72 15.19
N ALA A 411 6.58 -3.64 14.40
CA ALA A 411 5.72 -3.35 13.26
C ALA A 411 4.67 -4.45 13.11
N ASP A 412 3.49 -4.09 12.61
CA ASP A 412 2.43 -5.04 12.26
C ASP A 412 2.26 -5.18 10.74
N TYR A 413 1.26 -5.95 10.31
CA TYR A 413 0.89 -6.07 8.90
C TYR A 413 0.28 -4.77 8.38
N PHE A 414 0.50 -4.46 7.10
CA PHE A 414 -0.30 -3.44 6.41
C PHE A 414 -1.71 -3.97 6.16
N SER A 415 -2.72 -3.15 6.49
CA SER A 415 -4.10 -3.42 6.12
C SER A 415 -4.30 -3.32 4.60
N PRO A 416 -5.39 -3.89 4.05
CA PRO A 416 -5.74 -3.70 2.64
C PRO A 416 -5.83 -2.23 2.22
N SER A 417 -6.23 -1.37 3.15
CA SER A 417 -6.34 0.08 3.02
C SER A 417 -5.01 0.85 3.16
N GLY A 418 -3.89 0.16 3.43
CA GLY A 418 -2.56 0.77 3.45
C GLY A 418 -2.18 1.43 4.78
N LEU A 419 -2.82 1.03 5.88
CA LEU A 419 -2.51 1.45 7.25
C LEU A 419 -1.76 0.34 7.98
N CYS A 420 -0.71 0.65 8.73
CA CYS A 420 0.05 -0.31 9.52
C CYS A 420 0.34 0.27 10.90
N MET A 421 0.27 -0.55 11.94
CA MET A 421 0.66 -0.14 13.28
C MET A 421 2.17 -0.38 13.49
N VAL A 422 2.86 0.62 14.03
CA VAL A 422 4.29 0.53 14.37
C VAL A 422 4.54 1.05 15.77
N GLU A 423 5.51 0.46 16.46
CA GLU A 423 5.96 0.93 17.76
C GLU A 423 7.17 1.87 17.57
N THR A 424 7.08 3.09 18.10
CA THR A 424 8.15 4.08 18.04
C THR A 424 8.89 4.19 19.37
N GLY A 425 9.96 5.00 19.44
CA GLY A 425 10.88 5.09 20.60
C GLY A 425 10.26 5.41 21.97
N GLN A 426 8.97 5.77 22.03
CA GLN A 426 8.22 5.96 23.27
C GLN A 426 7.47 4.71 23.75
N LYS A 427 7.65 3.54 23.09
CA LYS A 427 6.92 2.30 23.34
C LYS A 427 5.40 2.44 23.26
N LEU A 428 4.96 3.28 22.33
CA LEU A 428 3.57 3.48 22.00
C LEU A 428 3.35 3.10 20.54
N TRP A 429 2.17 2.57 20.26
CA TRP A 429 1.76 2.18 18.93
C TRP A 429 1.18 3.37 18.18
N GLN A 430 1.64 3.60 16.96
CA GLN A 430 1.15 4.66 16.08
C GLN A 430 0.89 4.08 14.70
N PHE A 431 -0.07 4.65 13.98
CA PHE A 431 -0.26 4.27 12.60
C PHE A 431 0.74 4.95 11.68
N ILE A 432 1.25 4.19 10.72
CA ILE A 432 1.78 4.72 9.47
C ILE A 432 0.79 4.47 8.35
N ARG A 433 0.57 5.48 7.51
CA ARG A 433 -0.28 5.40 6.32
C ARG A 433 0.53 5.77 5.10
N ARG A 434 0.51 4.93 4.05
CA ARG A 434 1.13 5.33 2.77
C ARG A 434 0.37 6.49 2.15
N LYS A 435 1.07 7.51 1.67
CA LYS A 435 0.46 8.66 0.96
C LYS A 435 -0.08 8.28 -0.42
N VAL A 436 0.39 7.17 -0.96
CA VAL A 436 0.00 6.65 -2.26
C VAL A 436 -0.54 5.23 -2.07
N THR A 437 -1.77 5.03 -2.52
CA THR A 437 -2.38 3.72 -2.75
C THR A 437 -2.36 3.46 -4.27
N GLU A 438 -1.97 2.25 -4.68
CA GLU A 438 -1.76 1.89 -6.10
C GLU A 438 -3.00 1.98 -6.99
#